data_AF-A0A961NA50-F1
#
_entry.id   AF-A0A961NA50-F1
#
_cell.length_a   1.000
_cell.length_b   1.000
_cell.length_c   1.000
_cell.angle_alpha   90.00
_cell.angle_beta   90.00
_cell.angle_gamma   90.00
#
_symmetry.space_group_name_H-M   'P 1'
#
loop_
_entity.id
_entity.type
_entity.pdbx_description
1 polymer ?
#
loop_
_entity_poly.entity_id
_entity_poly.type
_entity_poly.pdbx_seq_one_letter_code
_entity_poly.pdbx_strand_id
1 'polypeptide(L)'
;MAGADLDTLIRKLAKQQHKSLMAAAKAGRNHYLALAGKAKDAASKQRYRQMAKHAPEEGTVAAKRLQISADNAADSYARAMRRAAEAVATDMTTTRRIPAPKTPAFNKTPALNKTPALKTARTSISRTAIPAKTVTR
;
A
#
# COMPACT_ATOMS: atom_id res chain seq x y z
N MET A 1 0.49 -2.83 -29.23
CA MET A 1 -0.53 -3.63 -28.50
C MET A 1 -0.22 -3.88 -27.01
N ALA A 2 1.03 -4.09 -26.58
CA ALA A 2 1.33 -4.55 -25.20
C ALA A 2 0.91 -3.61 -24.06
N GLY A 3 0.88 -2.29 -24.28
CA GLY A 3 0.54 -1.34 -23.22
C GLY A 3 -0.94 -1.36 -22.78
N ALA A 4 -1.84 -1.72 -23.70
CA ALA A 4 -3.26 -1.84 -23.42
C ALA A 4 -3.59 -3.09 -22.58
N ASP A 5 -2.81 -4.17 -22.76
CA ASP A 5 -3.01 -5.42 -22.00
C ASP A 5 -2.69 -5.22 -20.51
N LEU A 6 -1.56 -4.56 -20.21
CA LEU A 6 -1.15 -4.29 -18.82
C LEU A 6 -2.15 -3.38 -18.08
N ASP A 7 -2.66 -2.33 -18.74
CA ASP A 7 -3.70 -1.46 -18.17
C ASP A 7 -4.95 -2.29 -17.80
N THR A 8 -5.45 -3.12 -18.73
CA THR A 8 -6.62 -3.96 -18.45
C THR A 8 -6.37 -4.96 -17.33
N LEU A 9 -5.16 -5.51 -17.22
CA LEU A 9 -4.77 -6.42 -16.15
C LEU A 9 -4.75 -5.73 -14.79
N ILE A 10 -4.19 -4.51 -14.70
CA ILE A 10 -4.18 -3.70 -13.47
C ILE A 10 -5.61 -3.44 -13.00
N ARG A 11 -6.50 -3.00 -13.90
CA ARG A 11 -7.91 -2.73 -13.55
C ARG A 11 -8.69 -4.00 -13.19
N LYS A 12 -8.44 -5.13 -13.87
CA LYS A 12 -9.07 -6.43 -13.55
C LYS A 12 -8.64 -6.93 -12.17
N LEU A 13 -7.35 -6.86 -11.85
CA LEU A 13 -6.81 -7.27 -10.56
C LEU A 13 -7.38 -6.41 -9.42
N ALA A 14 -7.48 -5.10 -9.62
CA ALA A 14 -8.10 -4.20 -8.65
C ALA A 14 -9.58 -4.55 -8.40
N LYS A 15 -10.35 -4.89 -9.45
CA LYS A 15 -11.74 -5.35 -9.30
C LYS A 15 -11.85 -6.67 -8.54
N GLN A 16 -10.92 -7.60 -8.77
CA GLN A 16 -10.87 -8.87 -8.04
C GLN A 16 -10.58 -8.65 -6.55
N GLN A 17 -9.60 -7.81 -6.23
CA GLN A 17 -9.27 -7.44 -4.85
C GLN A 17 -10.38 -6.62 -4.17
N HIS A 18 -11.07 -5.76 -4.92
CA HIS A 18 -12.24 -5.05 -4.41
C HIS A 18 -13.31 -6.03 -3.90
N LYS A 19 -13.56 -7.11 -4.66
CA LYS A 19 -14.53 -8.14 -4.27
C LYS A 19 -14.10 -8.88 -3.00
N SER A 20 -12.82 -9.23 -2.85
CA SER A 20 -12.32 -9.88 -1.64
C SER A 20 -12.36 -8.97 -0.42
N LEU A 21 -11.98 -7.69 -0.56
CA LEU A 21 -12.06 -6.69 0.50
C LEU A 21 -13.51 -6.47 0.96
N MET A 22 -14.45 -6.38 0.03
CA MET A 22 -15.88 -6.27 0.37
C MET A 22 -16.42 -7.50 1.08
N ALA A 23 -15.98 -8.70 0.68
CA ALA A 23 -16.35 -9.93 1.37
C ALA A 23 -15.81 -9.96 2.80
N ALA A 24 -14.54 -9.58 3.00
CA ALA A 24 -13.91 -9.49 4.32
C ALA A 24 -14.60 -8.44 5.21
N ALA A 25 -14.94 -7.27 4.66
CA ALA A 25 -15.66 -6.22 5.39
C ALA A 25 -17.06 -6.68 5.84
N LYS A 26 -17.78 -7.42 4.99
CA LYS A 26 -19.06 -8.04 5.35
C LYS A 26 -18.90 -9.12 6.42
N ALA A 27 -17.86 -9.95 6.33
CA ALA A 27 -17.56 -10.95 7.36
C ALA A 27 -17.26 -10.29 8.71
N GLY A 28 -16.49 -9.20 8.73
CA GLY A 28 -16.24 -8.38 9.93
C GLY A 28 -17.53 -7.82 10.54
N ARG A 29 -18.42 -7.25 9.71
CA ARG A 29 -19.75 -6.81 10.16
C ARG A 29 -20.53 -7.95 10.83
N ASN A 30 -20.58 -9.11 10.19
CA ASN A 30 -21.32 -10.26 10.71
C ASN A 30 -20.73 -10.76 12.04
N HIS A 31 -19.41 -10.74 12.18
CA HIS A 31 -18.74 -11.06 13.43
C HIS A 31 -19.18 -10.12 14.57
N TYR A 32 -19.18 -8.80 14.36
CA TYR A 32 -19.64 -7.84 15.37
C TYR A 32 -21.14 -7.97 15.68
N LEU A 33 -21.98 -8.28 14.69
CA LEU A 33 -23.39 -8.56 14.92
C LEU A 33 -23.61 -9.84 15.75
N ALA A 34 -22.81 -10.89 15.51
CA ALA A 34 -22.84 -12.11 16.32
C ALA A 34 -22.40 -11.84 17.76
N LEU A 35 -21.38 -11.01 17.98
CA LEU A 35 -20.97 -10.56 19.31
C LEU A 35 -22.07 -9.74 20.00
N ALA A 36 -22.75 -8.86 19.26
CA ALA A 36 -23.89 -8.11 19.79
C ALA A 36 -25.07 -9.03 20.17
N GLY A 37 -25.30 -10.11 19.43
CA GLY A 37 -26.34 -11.10 19.76
C GLY A 37 -26.04 -11.88 21.03
N LYS A 38 -24.76 -12.13 21.33
CA LYS A 38 -24.29 -12.87 22.52
C LYS A 38 -24.14 -11.99 23.76
N ALA A 39 -23.96 -10.67 23.58
CA ALA A 39 -23.79 -9.75 24.68
C ALA A 39 -25.05 -9.72 25.56
N LYS A 40 -24.87 -9.73 26.89
CA LYS A 40 -25.98 -9.59 27.86
C LYS A 40 -26.26 -8.12 28.18
N ASP A 41 -25.21 -7.31 28.22
CA ASP A 41 -25.26 -5.89 28.54
C ASP A 41 -25.69 -5.01 27.35
N ALA A 42 -26.57 -4.04 27.60
CA ALA A 42 -27.12 -3.13 26.60
C ALA A 42 -26.07 -2.16 26.04
N ALA A 43 -25.14 -1.67 26.88
CA ALA A 43 -24.07 -0.78 26.41
C ALA A 43 -23.12 -1.52 25.46
N SER A 44 -22.77 -2.76 25.81
CA SER A 44 -21.95 -3.64 24.97
C SER A 44 -22.60 -3.96 23.62
N LYS A 45 -23.91 -4.26 23.61
CA LYS A 45 -24.69 -4.45 22.37
C LYS A 45 -24.61 -3.24 21.45
N GLN A 46 -24.75 -2.04 22.01
CA GLN A 46 -24.74 -0.81 21.22
C GLN A 46 -23.36 -0.52 20.64
N ARG A 47 -22.28 -0.72 21.40
CA ARG A 47 -20.89 -0.60 20.92
C ARG A 47 -20.61 -1.57 19.78
N TYR A 48 -20.99 -2.84 19.91
CA TYR A 48 -20.79 -3.82 18.83
C TYR A 48 -21.61 -3.49 17.58
N ARG A 49 -22.83 -2.96 17.73
CA ARG A 49 -23.63 -2.48 16.59
C ARG A 49 -23.00 -1.25 15.91
N GLN A 50 -22.37 -0.35 16.67
CA GLN A 50 -21.63 0.77 16.10
C GLN A 50 -20.40 0.29 15.33
N MET A 51 -19.60 -0.63 15.91
CA MET A 51 -18.46 -1.25 15.22
C MET A 51 -18.89 -1.99 13.94
N ALA A 52 -20.04 -2.68 13.99
CA ALA A 52 -20.61 -3.34 12.82
C ALA A 52 -21.04 -2.36 11.71
N LYS A 53 -21.35 -1.10 12.03
CA LYS A 53 -21.66 -0.06 11.03
C LYS A 53 -20.39 0.51 10.40
N HIS A 54 -19.33 0.71 11.19
CA HIS A 54 -18.06 1.27 10.70
C HIS A 54 -17.27 0.28 9.82
N ALA A 55 -17.27 -1.02 10.16
CA ALA A 55 -16.54 -2.03 9.40
C ALA A 55 -16.82 -2.05 7.87
N PRO A 56 -18.09 -2.03 7.39
CA PRO A 56 -18.36 -1.93 5.97
C PRO A 56 -18.01 -0.54 5.40
N GLU A 57 -18.21 0.56 6.15
CA GLU A 57 -17.89 1.92 5.70
C GLU A 57 -16.39 2.07 5.41
N GLU A 58 -15.53 1.69 6.36
CA GLU A 58 -14.08 1.67 6.19
C GLU A 58 -13.67 0.73 5.05
N GLY A 59 -14.32 -0.43 4.95
CA GLY A 59 -14.14 -1.35 3.82
C GLY A 59 -14.41 -0.66 2.48
N THR A 60 -15.50 0.10 2.35
CA THR A 60 -15.82 0.80 1.09
C THR A 60 -14.81 1.90 0.77
N VAL A 61 -14.32 2.62 1.78
CA VAL A 61 -13.28 3.65 1.61
C VAL A 61 -11.97 3.01 1.16
N ALA A 62 -11.54 1.93 1.82
CA ALA A 62 -10.35 1.19 1.43
C ALA A 62 -10.46 0.65 0.00
N ALA A 63 -11.62 0.10 -0.37
CA ALA A 63 -11.83 -0.45 -1.69
C ALA A 63 -11.91 0.63 -2.80
N LYS A 64 -12.42 1.82 -2.50
CA LYS A 64 -12.35 3.00 -3.40
C LYS A 64 -10.92 3.50 -3.56
N ARG A 65 -10.15 3.56 -2.47
CA ARG A 65 -8.73 3.94 -2.52
C ARG A 65 -7.91 2.98 -3.40
N LEU A 66 -8.20 1.68 -3.32
CA LEU A 66 -7.56 0.68 -4.18
C LEU A 66 -7.88 0.90 -5.67
N GLN A 67 -9.13 1.23 -6.01
CA GLN A 67 -9.51 1.54 -7.39
C GLN A 67 -8.76 2.75 -7.93
N ILE A 68 -8.76 3.85 -7.17
CA ILE A 68 -8.03 5.08 -7.54
C ILE A 68 -6.53 4.79 -7.71
N SER A 69 -5.94 4.00 -6.82
CA SER A 69 -4.52 3.62 -6.93
C SER A 69 -4.25 2.79 -8.19
N ALA A 70 -5.17 1.90 -8.58
CA ALA A 70 -5.04 1.08 -9.78
C ALA A 70 -5.17 1.93 -11.06
N ASP A 71 -6.13 2.85 -11.09
CA ASP A 71 -6.31 3.77 -12.22
C ASP A 71 -5.10 4.69 -12.38
N ASN A 72 -4.56 5.22 -11.28
CA ASN A 72 -3.33 6.02 -11.29
C ASN A 72 -2.12 5.19 -11.78
N ALA A 73 -1.97 3.95 -11.34
CA ALA A 73 -0.88 3.07 -11.77
C ALA A 73 -0.95 2.77 -13.27
N ALA A 74 -2.15 2.49 -13.79
CA ALA A 74 -2.40 2.30 -15.20
C ALA A 74 -2.06 3.55 -16.03
N ASP A 75 -2.54 4.72 -15.59
CA ASP A 75 -2.31 5.98 -16.29
C ASP A 75 -0.83 6.39 -16.26
N SER A 76 -0.14 6.19 -15.13
CA SER A 76 1.31 6.41 -15.02
C SER A 76 2.09 5.53 -15.99
N TYR A 77 1.71 4.25 -16.14
CA TYR A 77 2.36 3.35 -17.10
C TYR A 77 2.10 3.78 -18.56
N ALA A 78 0.86 4.11 -18.90
CA ALA A 78 0.52 4.60 -20.23
C ALA A 78 1.30 5.88 -20.58
N ARG A 79 1.44 6.81 -19.63
CA ARG A 79 2.26 8.02 -19.80
C ARG A 79 3.74 7.70 -19.96
N ALA A 80 4.28 6.78 -19.17
CA ALA A 80 5.67 6.36 -19.29
C ALA A 80 5.96 5.76 -20.67
N MET A 81 5.05 4.94 -21.21
CA MET A 81 5.18 4.37 -22.55
C MET A 81 5.07 5.43 -23.66
N ARG A 82 4.20 6.44 -23.51
CA ARG A 82 4.16 7.57 -24.44
C ARG A 82 5.46 8.37 -24.42
N ARG A 83 5.99 8.69 -23.23
CA ARG A 83 7.28 9.37 -23.08
C ARG A 83 8.43 8.56 -23.67
N ALA A 84 8.42 7.24 -23.50
CA ALA A 84 9.43 6.36 -24.10
C ALA A 84 9.32 6.34 -25.64
N ALA A 85 8.10 6.29 -26.18
CA ALA A 85 7.87 6.37 -27.63
C ALA A 85 8.28 7.73 -28.21
N GLU A 86 7.96 8.83 -27.51
CA GLU A 86 8.40 10.17 -27.86
C GLU A 86 9.92 10.29 -27.81
N ALA A 87 10.58 9.77 -26.77
CA ALA A 87 12.04 9.76 -26.65
C ALA A 87 12.71 9.02 -27.84
N VAL A 88 12.18 7.84 -28.19
CA VAL A 88 12.65 7.08 -29.37
C VAL A 88 12.43 7.86 -30.66
N ALA A 89 11.28 8.53 -30.82
CA ALA A 89 11.00 9.36 -31.99
C ALA A 89 11.92 10.59 -32.06
N THR A 90 12.19 11.25 -30.92
CA THR A 90 13.10 12.40 -30.85
C THR A 90 14.54 11.98 -31.11
N ASP A 91 15.00 10.84 -30.60
CA ASP A 91 16.34 10.31 -30.86
C ASP A 91 16.54 9.95 -32.34
N MET A 92 15.49 9.45 -33.02
CA MET A 92 15.51 9.22 -34.46
C MET A 92 15.55 10.53 -35.27
N THR A 93 14.91 11.60 -34.80
CA THR A 93 15.00 12.93 -35.44
C THR A 93 16.31 13.66 -35.16
N THR A 94 16.90 13.47 -33.96
CA THR A 94 18.23 13.96 -33.59
C THR A 94 19.32 13.17 -34.31
N THR A 95 19.13 11.88 -34.60
CA THR A 95 20.06 11.10 -35.42
C THR A 95 20.15 11.62 -36.88
N ARG A 96 19.13 12.34 -37.39
CA ARG A 96 19.20 13.00 -38.71
C ARG A 96 19.90 14.37 -38.67
N ARG A 97 20.25 14.87 -37.49
CA ARG A 97 21.02 16.10 -37.28
C ARG A 97 21.93 15.88 -36.08
N ILE A 98 23.12 15.31 -36.27
CA ILE A 98 24.37 15.66 -35.55
C ILE A 98 25.50 14.72 -36.05
N PRO A 99 26.68 15.23 -36.46
CA PRO A 99 27.89 14.41 -36.48
C PRO A 99 28.35 14.10 -35.03
N ALA A 100 28.62 12.82 -34.79
CA ALA A 100 28.92 12.11 -33.54
C ALA A 100 30.10 12.66 -32.68
N PRO A 101 30.54 11.99 -31.59
CA PRO A 101 29.82 11.50 -30.39
C PRO A 101 30.53 11.91 -29.07
N LYS A 102 29.85 11.80 -27.92
CA LYS A 102 30.52 11.51 -26.64
C LYS A 102 29.86 10.28 -26.00
N THR A 103 30.73 9.35 -25.62
CA THR A 103 30.51 7.95 -25.26
C THR A 103 29.53 7.70 -24.09
N PRO A 104 28.76 6.60 -24.13
CA PRO A 104 27.88 6.18 -23.06
C PRO A 104 28.65 5.33 -22.02
N ALA A 105 28.53 5.67 -20.74
CA ALA A 105 28.97 4.77 -19.67
C ALA A 105 27.89 3.72 -19.44
N PHE A 106 28.22 2.48 -19.81
CA PHE A 106 27.42 1.27 -19.69
C PHE A 106 27.36 0.80 -18.22
N ASN A 107 26.12 0.62 -17.74
CA ASN A 107 25.61 -0.35 -16.75
C ASN A 107 26.52 -0.87 -15.60
N LYS A 108 25.98 -0.79 -14.38
CA LYS A 108 26.09 -1.87 -13.41
C LYS A 108 24.92 -1.89 -12.42
N THR A 109 23.98 -2.81 -12.64
CA THR A 109 23.46 -3.66 -11.56
C THR A 109 23.47 -5.08 -12.13
N PRO A 110 23.94 -6.09 -11.39
CA PRO A 110 23.10 -6.79 -10.40
C PRO A 110 23.93 -7.27 -9.18
N ALA A 111 23.47 -7.81 -8.06
CA ALA A 111 22.19 -8.07 -7.42
C ALA A 111 22.50 -8.46 -5.95
N LEU A 112 21.46 -8.44 -5.11
CA LEU A 112 21.22 -9.28 -3.94
C LEU A 112 22.15 -9.25 -2.70
N ASN A 113 21.46 -9.19 -1.56
CA ASN A 113 21.82 -9.66 -0.22
C ASN A 113 22.62 -8.73 0.69
N LYS A 114 21.90 -8.01 1.56
CA LYS A 114 22.02 -8.16 3.04
C LYS A 114 20.84 -7.48 3.77
N THR A 115 20.05 -8.32 4.42
CA THR A 115 19.30 -8.11 5.67
C THR A 115 19.68 -6.89 6.51
N PRO A 116 18.73 -6.14 7.12
CA PRO A 116 19.05 -5.31 8.27
C PRO A 116 19.08 -6.20 9.52
N ALA A 117 20.23 -6.82 9.80
CA ALA A 117 20.46 -7.47 11.08
C ALA A 117 21.08 -6.45 12.05
N LEU A 118 20.26 -6.04 13.01
CA LEU A 118 20.59 -5.81 14.42
C LEU A 118 22.10 -5.71 14.76
N LYS A 119 22.58 -4.50 15.05
CA LYS A 119 23.72 -4.28 15.96
C LYS A 119 23.40 -3.15 16.93
N THR A 120 22.82 -3.57 18.05
CA THR A 120 23.16 -3.18 19.42
C THR A 120 24.31 -2.16 19.56
N ALA A 121 23.98 -0.88 19.74
CA ALA A 121 24.84 0.08 20.43
C ALA A 121 24.29 0.21 21.86
N ARG A 122 24.88 -0.58 22.76
CA ARG A 122 24.62 -0.59 24.20
C ARG A 122 25.55 0.46 24.82
N THR A 123 25.11 1.70 24.90
CA THR A 123 25.75 2.70 25.75
C THR A 123 24.85 2.93 26.96
N SER A 124 25.36 2.42 28.08
CA SER A 124 24.89 2.51 29.45
C SER A 124 24.08 3.76 29.81
N ILE A 125 22.78 3.60 30.01
CA ILE A 125 22.03 4.40 30.98
C ILE A 125 21.87 3.51 32.20
N SER A 126 22.64 3.85 33.22
CA SER A 126 22.74 3.19 34.51
C SER A 126 21.36 3.05 35.17
N ARG A 127 21.11 1.83 35.66
CA ARG A 127 20.10 1.54 36.68
C ARG A 127 20.40 2.37 37.93
N THR A 128 19.57 3.37 38.19
CA THR A 128 19.32 3.91 39.54
C THR A 128 17.80 3.99 39.67
N ALA A 129 17.21 2.95 40.24
CA ALA A 129 16.79 2.94 41.64
C ALA A 129 15.41 3.59 41.79
N ILE A 130 14.41 2.71 41.85
CA ILE A 130 13.10 2.93 42.45
C ILE A 130 13.30 3.46 43.87
N PRO A 131 12.51 4.46 44.31
CA PRO A 131 11.98 4.37 45.67
C PRO A 131 10.45 4.35 45.65
N ALA A 132 9.92 3.20 46.03
CA ALA A 132 8.63 3.09 46.69
C ALA A 132 8.78 3.67 48.11
N LYS A 133 7.78 4.47 48.52
CA LYS A 133 7.42 4.95 49.88
C LYS A 133 6.83 6.37 49.72
N THR A 134 5.67 6.77 50.22
CA THR A 134 4.74 6.15 51.17
C THR A 134 3.38 6.86 51.11
N VAL A 135 2.36 6.10 51.49
CA VAL A 135 1.07 6.49 52.11
C VAL A 135 1.25 7.49 53.27
N THR A 136 0.16 8.19 53.65
CA THR A 136 -0.09 9.22 54.71
C THR A 136 0.17 10.68 54.28
N ARG A 137 -0.73 11.65 54.52
CA ARG A 137 -1.85 11.80 55.45
C ARG A 137 -2.89 12.77 54.86
#